data_AF-A0A444R103-F1
#
_entry.id   AF-A0A444R103-F1
#
_cell.length_a   1.000
_cell.length_b   1.000
_cell.length_c   1.000
_cell.angle_alpha   90.00
_cell.angle_beta   90.00
_cell.angle_gamma   90.00
#
_symmetry.space_group_name_H-M   'P 1'
#
loop_
_entity.id
_entity.type
_entity.pdbx_description
1 polymer ?
#
loop_
_entity_poly.entity_id
_entity_poly.type
_entity_poly.pdbx_seq_one_letter_code
_entity_poly.pdbx_strand_id
1 'polypeptide(L)' 'MNNKGSGLTPAQALDKLDALYEQSVVALRNAIGKYITSGELPDENARKQGLFVYPSLTVTWDGSTTNPPKTRAFGRFT' A
#
# COMPACT_ATOMS: atom_id res chain seq x y z
N MET A 1 25.43 11.59 -5.46
CA MET A 1 24.31 12.08 -6.28
C MET A 1 23.03 11.79 -5.50
N ASN A 2 22.42 12.81 -4.89
CA ASN A 2 21.25 12.62 -4.03
C ASN A 2 20.00 12.42 -4.88
N ASN A 3 19.38 11.24 -4.82
CA ASN A 3 18.09 10.93 -5.42
C ASN A 3 16.95 11.65 -4.67
N LYS A 4 16.90 12.99 -4.77
CA LYS A 4 15.75 13.78 -4.34
C LYS A 4 14.73 13.79 -5.48
N GLY A 5 13.84 12.80 -5.55
CA GLY A 5 12.62 12.99 -6.35
C GLY A 5 11.98 11.82 -7.09
N SER A 6 12.16 10.55 -6.69
CA SER A 6 11.42 9.43 -7.31
C SER A 6 10.38 8.80 -6.37
N GLY A 7 9.72 9.61 -5.53
CA GLY A 7 8.67 9.16 -4.63
C GLY A 7 7.28 9.64 -5.07
N LEU A 8 6.23 8.91 -4.68
CA LEU A 8 4.84 9.37 -4.81
C LEU A 8 4.62 10.60 -3.92
N THR A 9 3.80 11.54 -4.38
CA THR A 9 3.26 12.60 -3.52
C THR A 9 2.24 12.03 -2.51
N PRO A 10 1.89 12.76 -1.43
CA PRO A 10 0.89 12.29 -0.47
C PRO A 10 -0.46 11.94 -1.09
N ALA A 11 -0.99 12.79 -1.98
CA ALA A 11 -2.27 12.52 -2.66
C ALA A 11 -2.18 11.26 -3.53
N GLN A 12 -1.13 11.13 -4.35
CA GLN A 12 -0.94 9.94 -5.19
C GLN A 12 -0.75 8.66 -4.37
N ALA A 13 -0.11 8.75 -3.20
CA ALA A 13 0.01 7.62 -2.29
C ALA A 13 -1.37 7.21 -1.77
N LEU A 14 -2.18 8.16 -1.31
CA LEU A 14 -3.55 7.89 -0.83
C LEU A 14 -4.42 7.28 -1.94
N ASP A 15 -4.46 7.89 -3.12
CA ASP A 15 -5.24 7.38 -4.26
C ASP A 15 -4.86 5.92 -4.60
N LYS A 16 -3.55 5.61 -4.53
CA LYS A 16 -3.05 4.26 -4.79
C LYS A 16 -3.39 3.29 -3.67
N LEU A 17 -3.33 3.72 -2.41
CA LEU A 17 -3.72 2.89 -1.27
C LEU A 17 -5.21 2.54 -1.35
N ASP A 18 -6.06 3.52 -1.64
CA ASP A 18 -7.51 3.33 -1.78
C ASP A 18 -7.82 2.36 -2.93
N ALA A 19 -7.19 2.56 -4.10
CA ALA A 19 -7.40 1.69 -5.25
C ALA A 19 -7.00 0.22 -4.97
N LEU A 20 -5.83 0.00 -4.35
CA LEU A 20 -5.34 -1.34 -4.01
C LEU A 20 -6.20 -2.00 -2.92
N TYR A 21 -6.63 -1.22 -1.92
CA TYR A 21 -7.49 -1.71 -0.86
C TYR A 21 -8.84 -2.17 -1.40
N GLU A 22 -9.53 -1.31 -2.15
CA GLU A 22 -10.83 -1.64 -2.73
C GLU A 22 -10.73 -2.82 -3.70
N GLN A 23 -9.66 -2.88 -4.51
CA GLN A 23 -9.40 -4.02 -5.39
C GLN A 23 -9.33 -5.34 -4.61
N SER A 24 -8.56 -5.39 -3.52
CA SER A 24 -8.39 -6.62 -2.74
C SER A 24 -9.66 -7.00 -1.97
N VAL A 25 -10.40 -6.03 -1.43
CA VAL A 25 -11.67 -6.28 -0.75
C VAL A 25 -12.73 -6.80 -1.73
N VAL A 26 -12.88 -6.17 -2.89
CA VAL A 26 -13.82 -6.61 -3.93
C VAL A 26 -13.44 -8.00 -4.44
N ALA A 27 -12.17 -8.26 -4.70
CA ALA A 27 -11.69 -9.57 -5.11
C ALA A 27 -12.04 -10.66 -4.08
N LEU A 28 -11.82 -10.38 -2.79
CA LEU A 28 -12.13 -11.33 -1.71
C LEU A 28 -13.64 -11.59 -1.59
N ARG A 29 -14.46 -10.53 -1.62
CA ARG A 29 -15.93 -10.67 -1.59
C ARG A 29 -16.44 -11.52 -2.76
N ASN A 30 -15.89 -11.30 -3.96
CA ASN A 30 -16.25 -12.07 -5.14
C ASN A 30 -15.81 -13.55 -5.02
N ALA A 31 -14.61 -13.80 -4.51
CA ALA A 31 -14.13 -15.17 -4.30
C ALA A 31 -14.98 -15.94 -3.28
N ILE A 32 -15.38 -15.28 -2.18
CA ILE A 32 -16.32 -15.84 -1.21
C ILE A 32 -17.66 -16.13 -1.87
N GLY A 33 -18.20 -15.18 -2.64
CA GLY A 33 -19.45 -15.34 -3.36
C GLY A 33 -19.43 -16.56 -4.29
N LYS A 34 -18.40 -16.70 -5.12
CA LYS A 34 -18.19 -17.85 -6.00
C LYS A 34 -18.14 -19.16 -5.23
N TYR A 35 -17.36 -19.22 -4.16
CA TYR A 35 -17.25 -20.41 -3.33
C TYR A 35 -18.61 -20.82 -2.74
N ILE A 36 -19.39 -19.86 -2.24
CA ILE A 36 -20.74 -20.12 -1.71
C ILE A 36 -21.67 -20.67 -2.81
N THR A 37 -21.61 -20.12 -4.03
CA THR A 37 -22.55 -20.50 -5.11
C THR A 37 -22.19 -21.79 -5.83
N SER A 38 -20.91 -22.07 -6.06
CA SER A 38 -20.46 -23.15 -6.95
C SER A 38 -19.35 -24.02 -6.35
N GLY A 39 -18.85 -23.69 -5.15
CA GLY A 39 -17.69 -24.35 -4.57
C GLY A 39 -16.35 -24.01 -5.24
N GLU A 40 -16.32 -23.05 -6.17
CA GLU A 40 -15.09 -22.61 -6.85
C GLU A 40 -14.09 -22.03 -5.84
N LEU A 41 -12.87 -22.57 -5.84
CA LEU A 41 -11.77 -22.08 -5.02
C LEU A 41 -10.96 -21.03 -5.77
N PRO A 42 -10.49 -19.96 -5.10
CA PRO A 42 -9.65 -18.95 -5.74
C PRO A 42 -8.27 -19.53 -6.13
N ASP A 43 -7.74 -19.07 -7.26
CA ASP A 43 -6.41 -19.45 -7.75
C ASP A 43 -5.29 -19.08 -6.76
N GLU A 44 -4.44 -20.05 -6.44
CA GLU A 44 -3.30 -19.86 -5.54
C GLU A 44 -2.27 -18.89 -6.09
N ASN A 45 -2.05 -18.85 -7.42
CA ASN A 45 -1.07 -17.95 -8.02
C ASN A 45 -1.55 -16.49 -7.91
N ALA A 46 -2.83 -16.22 -8.18
CA ALA A 46 -3.42 -14.91 -7.96
C ALA A 46 -3.28 -14.46 -6.48
N ARG A 47 -3.48 -15.37 -5.52
CA ARG A 47 -3.27 -15.07 -4.09
C ARG A 47 -1.82 -14.68 -3.79
N LYS A 48 -0.84 -15.42 -4.33
CA LYS A 48 0.60 -15.11 -4.18
C LYS A 48 0.97 -13.76 -4.81
N GLN A 49 0.25 -13.33 -5.85
CA GLN A 49 0.42 -12.01 -6.48
C GLN A 49 -0.26 -10.88 -5.71
N GLY A 50 -0.89 -11.15 -4.56
CA GLY A 50 -1.45 -10.11 -3.69
C GLY A 50 -2.96 -9.90 -3.83
N LEU A 51 -3.69 -10.82 -4.48
CA LEU A 51 -5.13 -10.64 -4.78
C LEU A 51 -5.98 -10.23 -3.56
N PHE A 52 -5.67 -10.72 -2.36
CA PHE A 52 -6.43 -10.46 -1.13
C PHE A 52 -5.62 -9.72 -0.06
N VAL A 53 -4.55 -9.03 -0.44
CA VAL A 53 -3.58 -8.47 0.51
C VAL A 53 -3.84 -6.99 0.77
N TYR A 54 -3.56 -6.52 1.98
CA TYR A 54 -3.60 -5.08 2.27
C TYR A 54 -2.53 -4.31 1.49
N PRO A 55 -2.78 -3.05 1.10
CA PRO A 55 -1.74 -2.22 0.55
C PRO A 55 -0.69 -1.88 1.61
N SER A 56 0.55 -1.67 1.17
CA SER A 56 1.68 -1.31 2.03
C SER A 56 2.17 0.10 1.72
N LEU A 57 2.31 0.92 2.76
CA LEU A 57 2.87 2.27 2.68
C LEU A 57 4.27 2.28 3.31
N THR A 58 5.28 2.61 2.50
CA THR A 58 6.67 2.75 2.95
C THR A 58 7.16 4.16 2.70
N VAL A 59 7.76 4.77 3.72
CA VAL A 59 8.41 6.08 3.61
C VAL A 59 9.89 5.91 3.89
N THR A 60 10.74 6.41 2.98
CA THR A 60 12.19 6.36 3.10
C THR A 60 12.76 7.77 3.20
N TRP A 61 13.78 7.94 4.06
CA TRP A 61 14.49 9.19 4.23
C TRP A 61 15.99 8.96 4.06
N ASP A 62 16.66 9.84 3.29
CA ASP A 62 18.08 9.73 2.95
C ASP A 62 19.02 10.28 4.04
N GLY A 63 18.48 10.83 5.12
CA GLY A 63 19.24 11.44 6.21
C GLY A 63 19.70 12.88 5.94
N SER A 64 19.48 13.43 4.74
CA SER A 64 20.04 14.72 4.32
C SER A 64 18.97 15.81 4.24
N THR A 65 18.85 16.62 5.29
CA THR A 65 17.99 17.82 5.27
C THR A 65 18.67 19.00 5.97
N THR A 66 18.49 20.21 5.44
CA THR A 66 19.23 21.41 5.87
C THR A 66 18.89 21.83 7.30
N ASN A 67 17.61 21.77 7.69
CA ASN A 67 17.14 22.15 9.03
C ASN A 67 15.99 21.23 9.49
N PRO A 68 16.27 20.00 9.97
CA PRO A 68 15.23 19.10 10.44
C PRO A 68 14.57 19.64 11.71
N PRO A 69 13.22 19.57 11.86
CA PRO A 69 12.55 20.00 13.08
C PRO A 69 13.05 19.22 14.31
N LYS A 70 13.74 19.89 15.24
CA LYS A 70 14.36 19.27 16.43
C LYS A 70 13.45 19.20 17.65
N THR A 71 12.40 20.01 17.71
CA THR A 71 11.52 20.16 18.88
C THR A 71 10.10 19.66 18.66
N ARG A 72 9.70 19.38 17.41
CA ARG A 72 8.36 18.86 17.11
C ARG A 72 8.16 17.49 17.76
N ALA A 73 6.97 17.24 18.30
CA ALA A 73 6.64 16.01 19.03
C ALA A 73 6.50 14.77 18.11
N PHE A 74 6.00 14.95 16.88
CA PHE A 74 5.73 13.85 15.94
C PHE A 74 6.12 14.19 14.49
N GLY A 75 6.02 13.19 13.60
CA GLY A 75 6.35 13.34 12.18
C GLY A 75 7.83 13.67 11.98
N ARG A 76 8.70 12.91 12.65
CA ARG A 76 10.15 13.08 12.63
C ARG A 76 10.81 11.77 12.27
N PHE A 77 11.98 11.89 11.66
CA PHE A 77 12.93 10.80 11.56
C PHE A 77 13.97 10.94 12.68
N THR A 78 14.35 9.81 13.29
CA THR A 78 15.32 9.72 14.39
C THR A 78 16.72 9.50 13.83
#